data_AF-A0A351FFR4-F1
#
_entry.id   AF-A0A351FFR4-F1
#
_cell.length_a   1.000
_cell.length_b   1.000
_cell.length_c   1.000
_cell.angle_alpha   90.00
_cell.angle_beta   90.00
_cell.angle_gamma   90.00
#
_symmetry.space_group_name_H-M   'P 1'
#
loop_
_entity.id
_entity.type
_entity.pdbx_description
1 polymer ?
#
loop_
_entity_poly.entity_id
_entity_poly.type
_entity_poly.pdbx_seq_one_letter_code
_entity_poly.pdbx_strand_id
1 'polypeptide(L)' 'NRLKVSLQEELSLYLIHGWLHLLGFDDIEEEDRKIMRREESRVMDLIGQSKAWPDFLLASDPSSE' A
#
# COMPACT_ATOMS: atom_id res chain seq x y z
N ASN A 1 -8.87 17.12 10.14
CA ASN A 1 -8.22 17.39 8.84
C ASN A 1 -8.00 16.05 8.16
N ARG A 2 -8.91 15.57 7.29
CA ARG A 2 -8.64 14.34 6.51
C ARG A 2 -7.61 14.71 5.45
N LEU A 3 -6.39 14.20 5.59
CA LEU A 3 -5.41 14.27 4.52
C LEU A 3 -6.01 13.59 3.29
N LYS A 4 -5.96 14.27 2.14
CA LYS A 4 -6.45 13.73 0.87
C LYS A 4 -5.38 12.78 0.35
N VAL A 5 -5.49 11.50 0.68
CA VAL A 5 -4.60 10.45 0.17
C VAL A 5 -4.97 10.17 -1.29
N SER A 6 -3.97 10.00 -2.16
CA SER A 6 -4.22 9.64 -3.56
C SER A 6 -4.73 8.20 -3.68
N LEU A 7 -5.40 7.88 -4.79
CA LEU A 7 -5.83 6.51 -5.07
C LEU A 7 -4.64 5.55 -5.06
N GLN A 8 -3.51 5.98 -5.63
CA GLN A 8 -2.28 5.21 -5.71
C GLN A 8 -1.74 4.87 -4.32
N GLU A 9 -1.70 5.84 -3.42
CA GLU A 9 -1.21 5.63 -2.05
C GLU A 9 -2.15 4.70 -1.25
N GLU A 10 -3.47 4.91 -1.35
CA GLU A 10 -4.44 4.09 -0.61
C GLU A 10 -4.46 2.64 -1.11
N LEU A 11 -4.46 2.43 -2.44
CA LEU A 11 -4.42 1.09 -3.00
C LEU A 11 -3.10 0.39 -2.71
N SER A 12 -1.96 1.10 -2.79
CA SER A 12 -0.66 0.56 -2.41
C SER A 12 -0.63 0.14 -0.94
N LEU A 13 -1.21 0.96 -0.04
CA LEU A 13 -1.32 0.61 1.39
C LEU A 13 -2.05 -0.72 1.58
N TYR A 14 -3.19 -0.93 0.91
CA TYR A 14 -3.93 -2.19 1.04
C TYR A 14 -3.20 -3.40 0.42
N LEU A 15 -2.44 -3.20 -0.66
CA LEU A 15 -1.60 -4.25 -1.23
C LEU A 15 -0.45 -4.64 -0.28
N ILE A 16 0.22 -3.65 0.32
CA ILE A 16 1.26 -3.87 1.32
C ILE A 16 0.68 -4.55 2.55
N HIS A 17 -0.47 -4.08 3.03
CA HIS A 17 -1.19 -4.66 4.16
C HIS A 17 -1.51 -6.15 3.92
N GLY A 18 -2.12 -6.46 2.77
CA GLY A 18 -2.37 -7.85 2.37
C GLY A 18 -1.08 -8.68 2.27
N TRP A 19 -0.02 -8.12 1.71
CA TRP A 19 1.29 -8.79 1.64
C TRP A 19 1.89 -9.08 3.03
N LEU A 20 1.80 -8.14 3.97
CA LEU A 20 2.27 -8.34 5.34
C LEU A 20 1.49 -9.45 6.05
N HIS A 21 0.17 -9.53 5.86
CA HIS A 21 -0.61 -10.66 6.37
C HIS A 21 -0.15 -12.00 5.79
N LEU A 22 0.21 -12.05 4.51
CA LEU A 22 0.77 -13.27 3.91
C LEU A 22 2.12 -13.67 4.52
N LEU A 23 2.86 -12.73 5.11
CA LEU A 23 4.11 -12.98 5.85
C LEU A 23 3.86 -13.33 7.34
N GLY A 24 2.60 -13.35 7.79
CA GLY A 24 2.23 -13.68 9.17
C GLY A 24 2.14 -12.50 10.12
N PHE A 25 2.17 -11.26 9.62
CA PHE A 25 1.81 -10.09 10.43
C PHE A 25 0.30 -10.09 10.69
N ASP A 26 -0.11 -9.59 11.84
CA ASP A 26 -1.51 -9.47 12.24
C ASP A 26 -1.75 -8.08 12.86
N ASP A 27 -3.00 -7.64 12.93
CA ASP A 27 -3.42 -6.34 13.48
C ASP A 27 -4.56 -6.40 14.49
N ILE A 28 -4.86 -7.61 15.00
CA ILE A 28 -5.85 -7.85 16.05
C ILE A 28 -5.43 -7.17 17.37
N GLU A 29 -4.27 -7.53 17.91
CA GLU A 29 -3.76 -6.98 19.17
C GLU A 29 -3.10 -5.61 18.98
N GLU A 30 -3.08 -4.79 20.03
CA GLU A 30 -2.56 -3.43 19.93
C GLU A 30 -1.06 -3.38 19.58
N GLU A 31 -0.28 -4.27 20.17
CA GLU A 31 1.15 -4.42 19.92
C GLU A 31 1.43 -4.83 18.48
N ASP A 32 0.72 -5.84 17.97
CA ASP A 32 0.89 -6.36 16.62
C ASP A 32 0.46 -5.32 15.58
N ARG A 33 -0.65 -4.61 15.83
CA ARG A 33 -1.08 -3.47 15.01
C ARG A 33 -0.02 -2.37 14.95
N LYS A 34 0.69 -2.07 16.04
CA LYS A 34 1.79 -1.07 16.02
C LYS A 34 2.95 -1.54 15.15
N ILE A 35 3.29 -2.82 15.21
CA ILE A 35 4.33 -3.42 14.37
C ILE A 35 3.91 -3.36 12.89
N MET A 36 2.68 -3.76 12.58
CA MET A 36 2.14 -3.71 11.22
C MET A 36 2.16 -2.30 10.66
N ARG A 37 1.68 -1.30 11.42
CA ARG A 37 1.70 0.11 11.00
C ARG A 37 3.11 0.64 10.74
N ARG A 38 4.08 0.21 11.54
CA ARG A 38 5.49 0.58 11.33
C ARG A 38 6.02 0.02 10.01
N GLU A 39 5.72 -1.23 9.70
CA GLU A 39 6.16 -1.85 8.44
C GLU A 39 5.42 -1.29 7.23
N GLU A 40 4.11 -1.02 7.33
CA GLU A 40 3.34 -0.29 6.32
C GLU A 40 4.00 1.07 6.01
N SER A 41 4.27 1.88 7.04
CA SER A 41 4.94 3.18 6.87
C SER A 41 6.32 3.03 6.25
N ARG A 42 7.12 2.05 6.69
CA ARG A 42 8.47 1.82 6.16
C ARG A 42 8.46 1.53 4.65
N VAL A 43 7.53 0.70 4.18
CA VAL A 43 7.42 0.36 2.75
C VAL A 43 6.87 1.55 1.95
N MET A 44 5.86 2.25 2.47
CA MET A 44 5.30 3.44 1.82
C MET A 44 6.36 4.55 1.65
N ASP A 45 7.18 4.79 2.69
CA ASP A 45 8.28 5.75 2.64
C ASP A 45 9.32 5.36 1.59
N LEU A 46 9.64 4.06 1.45
CA LEU A 46 10.57 3.56 0.45
C LEU A 46 10.05 3.79 -0.98
N ILE A 47 8.76 3.55 -1.22
CA ILE A 47 8.10 3.82 -2.51
C ILE A 47 8.13 5.32 -2.81
N GLY A 48 7.80 6.17 -1.82
CA GLY A 48 7.84 7.62 -1.96
C GLY A 48 9.23 8.16 -2.26
N GLN A 49 10.26 7.69 -1.54
CA GLN A 49 11.66 8.07 -1.75
C GLN A 49 12.19 7.65 -3.12
N SER A 50 11.78 6.47 -3.60
CA SER A 50 12.16 5.97 -4.93
C SER A 50 11.32 6.56 -6.06
N LYS A 51 10.27 7.34 -5.75
CA LYS A 51 9.29 7.87 -6.71
C LYS A 51 8.66 6.75 -7.57
N ALA A 52 8.50 5.57 -6.99
CA ALA A 52 8.06 4.36 -7.69
C ALA A 52 6.56 4.08 -7.48
N TRP A 53 5.73 5.13 -7.37
CA TRP A 53 4.30 4.95 -7.21
C TRP A 53 3.70 4.30 -8.47
N PRO A 54 3.00 3.17 -8.35
CA PRO A 54 2.28 2.58 -9.46
C PRO A 54 1.13 3.49 -9.88
N ASP A 55 0.90 3.62 -11.19
CA ASP A 55 -0.22 4.37 -11.74
C ASP A 55 -1.55 3.59 -11.68
N PHE A 56 -1.46 2.27 -11.47
CA PHE A 56 -2.57 1.31 -11.49
C PHE A 56 -3.43 1.40 -12.76
N LEU A 57 -2.84 1.81 -13.88
CA LEU A 57 -3.50 1.75 -15.17
C LEU A 57 -3.60 0.28 -15.59
N LEU A 58 -4.82 -0.18 -15.84
CA LEU A 58 -5.03 -1.47 -16.48
C LEU A 58 -4.56 -1.37 -17.94
N ALA A 59 -3.99 -2.46 -18.45
CA ALA A 59 -3.65 -2.53 -19.87
C ALA A 59 -4.88 -2.14 -20.69
N SER A 60 -4.71 -1.16 -21.59
CA SER A 60 -5.76 -0.74 -22.51
C SER A 60 -6.27 -1.98 -23.26
N ASP A 61 -7.58 -2.09 -23.42
CA ASP A 61 -8.18 -3.13 -24.24
C ASP A 61 -7.61 -3.01 -25.67
N PRO A 62 -6.84 -4.00 -26.15
CA PRO A 62 -6.25 -3.95 -27.49
C PRO A 62 -7.31 -3.99 -28.61
N SER A 63 -8.60 -4.16 -28.30
CA SER A 63 -9.70 -4.15 -29.27
C SER A 63 -10.37 -2.78 -29.50
N SER A 64 -9.77 -1.70 -28.99
CA SER A 64 -10.31 -0.33 -29.11
C SER A 64 -9.73 0.54 -30.24
N GLU A 65 -9.01 -0.05 -31.21
CA GLU A 65 -8.61 0.59 -32.49
C GLU A 65 -9.35 0.02 -33.71
#